data_AF-A0A0N4Y1M3-F1
#
_entry.id   AF-A0A0N4Y1M3-F1
#
_cell.length_a   1.000
_cell.length_b   1.000
_cell.length_c   1.000
_cell.angle_alpha   90.00
_cell.angle_beta   90.00
_cell.angle_gamma   90.00
#
_symmetry.space_group_name_H-M   'P 1'
#
loop_
_entity.id
_entity.type
_entity.pdbx_description
1 polymer ?
#
loop_
_entity_poly.entity_id
_entity_poly.type
_entity_poly.pdbx_seq_one_letter_code
_entity_poly.pdbx_strand_id
1 'polypeptide(L)'
;MNAQAKLLELREFNLMSVWPRLAMKSKNEFDDYLVELGLLWKNRPCPHCKKPRDVVHEVINGEAGIKKWVCNRAQCRIPGSSRKTGFLKDTFLERCHADRRKGFLLSYLYINDMGTVEDMARSCEIDASTVVQWTTWFRDVLVEYYTYNNKLRMGGPNTVVQVDETNIVRRKYNRERIVRKDWIIGGIQDGTRMAFCEVTDERDMATIDIIVQKHSSLDSLIASLVKAWDELDNDYLRRTVDAFPKRLRSCIRQKGGRIEQF
;
A
#
# COMPACT_ATOMS: atom_id res chain seq x y z
N MET A 1 -12.65 -14.59 14.72
CA MET A 1 -12.17 -13.18 14.82
C MET A 1 -12.82 -12.34 13.74
N ASN A 2 -13.48 -11.24 14.11
CA ASN A 2 -13.99 -10.23 13.16
C ASN A 2 -12.80 -9.50 12.48
N ALA A 3 -12.96 -9.04 11.24
CA ALA A 3 -11.96 -8.32 10.46
C ALA A 3 -11.35 -7.14 11.24
N GLN A 4 -12.15 -6.48 12.09
CA GLN A 4 -11.72 -5.37 12.95
C GLN A 4 -10.66 -5.77 14.00
N ALA A 5 -10.75 -6.98 14.57
CA ALA A 5 -9.75 -7.48 15.52
C ALA A 5 -8.41 -7.82 14.84
N LYS A 6 -8.46 -8.27 13.58
CA LYS A 6 -7.27 -8.58 12.79
C LYS A 6 -6.58 -7.33 12.26
N LEU A 7 -7.34 -6.30 11.93
CA LEU A 7 -6.78 -4.97 11.65
C LEU A 7 -6.06 -4.41 12.89
N LEU A 8 -6.56 -4.68 14.10
CA LEU A 8 -5.88 -4.33 15.33
C LEU A 8 -4.58 -5.13 15.53
N GLU A 9 -4.59 -6.44 15.24
CA GLU A 9 -3.37 -7.27 15.24
C GLU A 9 -2.31 -6.74 14.26
N LEU A 10 -2.71 -6.31 13.05
CA LEU A 10 -1.80 -5.66 12.10
C LEU A 10 -1.28 -4.32 12.60
N ARG A 11 -2.08 -3.57 13.38
CA ARG A 11 -1.64 -2.29 13.97
C ARG A 11 -0.58 -2.48 15.05
N GLU A 12 -0.64 -3.59 15.77
CA GLU A 12 0.29 -3.98 16.83
C GLU A 12 1.38 -4.93 16.33
N PHE A 13 1.46 -5.14 15.02
CA PHE A 13 2.40 -6.08 14.43
C PHE A 13 3.84 -5.71 14.79
N ASN A 14 4.54 -6.68 15.39
CA ASN A 14 5.93 -6.58 15.78
C ASN A 14 6.72 -7.73 15.13
N LEU A 15 7.81 -7.40 14.44
CA LEU A 15 8.66 -8.38 13.77
C LEU A 15 9.15 -9.48 14.73
N MET A 16 9.53 -9.14 15.95
CA MET A 16 10.14 -10.09 16.89
C MET A 16 9.14 -11.10 17.45
N SER A 17 7.86 -10.74 17.59
CA SER A 17 6.86 -11.58 18.23
C SER A 17 5.80 -12.16 17.29
N VAL A 18 5.53 -11.49 16.17
CA VAL A 18 4.47 -11.88 15.22
C VAL A 18 5.05 -12.64 14.03
N TRP A 19 6.19 -12.19 13.50
CA TRP A 19 6.77 -12.82 12.31
C TRP A 19 7.16 -14.29 12.49
N PRO A 20 7.81 -14.73 13.60
CA PRO A 20 8.12 -16.14 13.80
C PRO A 20 6.88 -17.04 13.68
N ARG A 21 5.74 -16.60 14.24
CA ARG A 21 4.47 -17.33 14.17
C ARG A 21 3.92 -17.41 12.75
N LEU A 22 4.08 -16.35 11.94
CA LEU A 22 3.64 -16.34 10.55
C LEU A 22 4.59 -17.11 9.63
N ALA A 23 5.89 -17.06 9.89
CA ALA A 23 6.91 -17.77 9.13
C ALA A 23 6.75 -19.30 9.25
N MET A 24 6.32 -19.79 10.41
CA MET A 24 6.05 -21.21 10.65
C MET A 24 4.80 -21.74 9.93
N LYS A 25 3.90 -20.88 9.43
CA LYS A 25 2.71 -21.32 8.70
C LYS A 25 3.10 -21.96 7.38
N SER A 26 2.48 -23.09 7.05
CA SER A 26 2.51 -23.64 5.70
C SER A 26 1.93 -22.63 4.69
N LYS A 27 2.20 -22.85 3.39
CA LYS A 27 1.63 -22.00 2.32
C LYS A 27 0.10 -21.93 2.40
N ASN A 28 -0.57 -23.01 2.78
CA ASN A 28 -2.02 -23.05 2.91
C ASN A 28 -2.52 -22.27 4.13
N GLU A 29 -1.93 -22.49 5.30
CA GLU A 29 -2.31 -21.76 6.52
C GLU A 29 -2.06 -20.25 6.39
N PHE A 30 -1.02 -19.86 5.65
CA PHE A 30 -0.77 -18.46 5.36
C PHE A 30 -1.81 -17.86 4.41
N ASP A 31 -2.25 -18.62 3.39
CA ASP A 31 -3.36 -18.19 2.53
C ASP A 31 -4.65 -18.00 3.32
N ASP A 32 -4.95 -18.92 4.24
CA ASP A 32 -6.12 -18.82 5.11
C ASP A 32 -6.03 -17.58 5.99
N TYR A 33 -4.85 -17.27 6.53
CA TYR A 33 -4.59 -16.02 7.24
C TYR A 33 -4.86 -14.78 6.37
N LEU A 34 -4.43 -14.78 5.10
CA LEU A 34 -4.71 -13.66 4.18
C LEU A 34 -6.20 -13.54 3.80
N VAL A 35 -6.90 -14.68 3.62
CA VAL A 35 -8.36 -14.71 3.44
C VAL A 35 -9.06 -14.09 4.64
N GLU A 36 -8.57 -14.43 5.82
CA GLU A 36 -9.05 -13.96 7.10
C GLU A 36 -8.83 -12.46 7.33
N LEU A 37 -7.75 -11.90 6.76
CA LEU A 37 -7.48 -10.46 6.69
C LEU A 37 -8.32 -9.74 5.63
N GLY A 38 -9.01 -10.46 4.75
CA GLY A 38 -9.73 -9.89 3.61
C GLY A 38 -8.83 -9.51 2.44
N LEU A 39 -7.55 -9.92 2.45
CA LEU A 39 -6.62 -9.70 1.34
C LEU A 39 -6.82 -10.72 0.21
N LEU A 40 -7.44 -11.86 0.51
CA LEU A 40 -7.86 -12.87 -0.44
C LEU A 40 -9.36 -13.13 -0.34
N TRP A 41 -9.93 -13.65 -1.43
CA TRP A 41 -11.35 -14.02 -1.49
C TRP A 41 -11.68 -15.07 -0.43
N LYS A 42 -12.60 -14.75 0.49
CA LYS A 42 -13.22 -15.77 1.36
C LYS A 42 -14.24 -16.61 0.61
N ASN A 43 -15.09 -15.95 -0.17
CA ASN A 43 -16.09 -16.57 -1.02
C ASN A 43 -16.04 -15.88 -2.37
N ARG A 44 -15.82 -16.65 -3.45
CA ARG A 44 -15.84 -16.10 -4.81
C ARG A 44 -17.03 -16.61 -5.61
N PRO A 45 -18.04 -15.77 -5.91
CA PRO A 45 -19.22 -16.22 -6.63
C PRO A 45 -18.89 -16.63 -8.08
N CYS A 46 -19.64 -17.60 -8.59
CA CYS A 46 -19.66 -17.94 -10.01
C CYS A 46 -20.35 -16.83 -10.81
N PRO A 47 -19.82 -16.35 -11.95
CA PRO A 47 -20.44 -15.22 -12.66
C PRO A 47 -21.78 -15.61 -13.29
N HIS A 48 -21.95 -16.91 -13.58
CA HIS A 48 -23.16 -17.50 -14.14
C HIS A 48 -24.24 -17.73 -13.06
N CYS A 49 -24.02 -18.67 -12.12
CA CYS A 49 -25.06 -19.03 -11.14
C CYS A 49 -25.07 -18.18 -9.85
N LYS A 50 -24.15 -17.24 -9.70
CA LYS A 50 -23.95 -16.36 -8.51
C LYS A 50 -23.66 -17.07 -7.18
N LYS A 51 -23.80 -18.39 -7.12
CA LYS A 51 -23.46 -19.20 -5.94
C LYS A 51 -21.94 -19.29 -5.73
N PRO A 52 -21.47 -19.51 -4.49
CA PRO A 52 -20.04 -19.67 -4.19
C PRO A 52 -19.40 -20.80 -5.00
N ARG A 53 -18.10 -20.64 -5.26
CA ARG A 53 -17.21 -21.65 -5.85
C ARG A 53 -16.40 -22.34 -4.77
N ASP A 54 -16.02 -23.58 -5.05
CA ASP A 54 -15.13 -24.35 -4.18
C ASP A 54 -13.67 -24.03 -4.53
N VAL A 55 -12.77 -24.10 -3.57
CA VAL A 55 -11.32 -24.06 -3.82
C VAL A 55 -10.86 -25.49 -4.11
N VAL A 56 -10.26 -25.69 -5.28
CA VAL A 56 -9.70 -26.97 -5.71
C VAL A 56 -8.19 -26.80 -5.84
N HIS A 57 -7.45 -27.81 -5.37
CA HIS A 57 -6.01 -27.92 -5.54
C HIS A 57 -5.73 -28.74 -6.78
N GLU A 58 -5.10 -28.15 -7.79
CA GLU A 58 -4.53 -28.96 -8.87
C GLU A 58 -3.24 -29.60 -8.36
N VAL A 59 -3.14 -30.92 -8.48
CA VAL A 59 -1.89 -31.64 -8.20
C VAL A 59 -1.08 -31.65 -9.49
N ILE A 60 0.17 -31.19 -9.42
CA ILE A 60 1.10 -31.21 -10.55
C ILE A 60 2.27 -32.09 -10.13
N ASN A 61 2.53 -33.18 -10.86
CA ASN A 61 3.62 -34.12 -10.58
C ASN A 61 3.63 -34.70 -9.15
N GLY A 62 2.46 -34.90 -8.54
CA GLY A 62 2.34 -35.43 -7.17
C GLY A 62 2.52 -34.38 -6.06
N GLU A 63 2.84 -33.14 -6.41
CA GLU A 63 2.93 -32.02 -5.48
C GLU A 63 1.65 -31.17 -5.50
N ALA A 64 1.33 -30.54 -4.37
CA ALA A 64 0.25 -29.56 -4.29
C ALA A 64 0.55 -28.37 -5.22
N GLY A 65 -0.13 -28.31 -6.35
CA GLY A 65 0.00 -27.27 -7.36
C GLY A 65 -0.94 -26.09 -7.13
N ILE A 66 -1.46 -25.54 -8.22
CA ILE A 66 -2.14 -24.24 -8.23
C ILE A 66 -3.57 -24.35 -7.66
N LYS A 67 -3.91 -23.49 -6.70
CA LYS A 67 -5.29 -23.33 -6.22
C LYS A 67 -6.16 -22.63 -7.27
N LYS A 68 -7.38 -23.13 -7.46
CA LYS A 68 -8.39 -22.50 -8.34
C LYS A 68 -9.77 -22.49 -7.70
N TRP A 69 -10.53 -21.44 -8.00
CA TRP A 69 -11.95 -21.37 -7.70
C TRP A 69 -12.75 -22.07 -8.78
N VAL A 70 -13.53 -23.09 -8.43
CA VAL A 70 -14.27 -23.92 -9.38
C VAL A 70 -15.75 -24.00 -9.01
N CYS A 71 -16.64 -23.71 -9.97
CA CYS A 71 -18.05 -24.05 -9.87
C CYS A 71 -18.30 -25.45 -10.47
N ASN A 72 -18.69 -26.41 -9.63
CA ASN A 72 -18.90 -27.81 -10.02
C ASN A 72 -20.32 -28.11 -10.53
N ARG A 73 -21.26 -27.17 -10.37
CA ARG A 73 -22.67 -27.31 -10.73
C ARG A 73 -22.87 -27.51 -12.23
N ALA A 74 -23.75 -28.44 -12.60
CA ALA A 74 -23.99 -28.86 -13.99
C ALA A 74 -24.41 -27.70 -14.89
N GLN A 75 -25.31 -26.82 -14.43
CA GLN A 75 -25.78 -25.66 -15.20
C GLN A 75 -24.68 -24.64 -15.54
N CYS A 76 -23.51 -24.73 -14.92
CA CYS A 76 -22.37 -23.85 -15.20
C CYS A 76 -21.33 -24.49 -16.13
N ARG A 77 -21.52 -25.74 -16.58
CA ARG A 77 -20.61 -26.47 -17.48
C ARG A 77 -20.88 -26.14 -18.96
N ILE A 78 -21.05 -24.85 -19.23
CA ILE A 78 -21.29 -24.31 -20.58
C ILE A 78 -19.93 -23.93 -21.19
N PRO A 79 -19.69 -24.18 -22.49
CA PRO A 79 -18.49 -23.69 -23.19
C PRO A 79 -18.31 -22.19 -23.01
N GLY A 80 -17.06 -21.75 -22.78
CA GLY A 80 -16.72 -20.33 -22.58
C GLY A 80 -17.11 -19.76 -21.21
N SER A 81 -17.75 -20.54 -20.32
CA SER A 81 -18.11 -20.02 -19.00
C SER A 81 -16.88 -19.84 -18.10
N SER A 82 -16.81 -18.71 -17.40
CA SER A 82 -15.77 -18.42 -16.39
C SER A 82 -16.02 -19.18 -15.07
N ARG A 83 -16.40 -20.47 -15.16
CA ARG A 83 -16.69 -21.33 -14.00
C ARG A 83 -15.43 -21.69 -13.19
N LYS A 84 -14.27 -21.68 -13.83
CA LYS A 84 -12.94 -21.82 -13.21
C LYS A 84 -12.25 -20.46 -13.22
N THR A 85 -11.54 -20.11 -12.15
CA THR A 85 -10.66 -18.94 -12.13
C THR A 85 -9.51 -19.16 -11.14
N GLY A 86 -8.38 -18.49 -11.35
CA GLY A 86 -7.22 -18.60 -10.47
C GLY A 86 -7.54 -18.14 -9.04
N PHE A 87 -6.91 -18.76 -8.04
CA PHE A 87 -7.17 -18.44 -6.63
C PHE A 87 -6.93 -16.96 -6.28
N LEU A 88 -5.85 -16.39 -6.84
CA LEU A 88 -5.44 -15.00 -6.63
C LEU A 88 -6.00 -14.03 -7.67
N LYS A 89 -6.80 -14.49 -8.64
CA LYS A 89 -7.32 -13.64 -9.73
C LYS A 89 -8.16 -12.49 -9.14
N ASP A 90 -8.02 -11.29 -9.68
CA ASP A 90 -8.67 -10.06 -9.23
C ASP A 90 -8.35 -9.70 -7.77
N THR A 91 -7.13 -10.00 -7.32
CA THR A 91 -6.58 -9.48 -6.05
C THR A 91 -5.23 -8.81 -6.30
N PHE A 92 -4.76 -8.02 -5.34
CA PHE A 92 -3.41 -7.42 -5.36
C PHE A 92 -2.30 -8.47 -5.60
N LEU A 93 -2.52 -9.71 -5.17
CA LEU A 93 -1.56 -10.79 -5.25
C LEU A 93 -1.64 -11.60 -6.56
N GLU A 94 -2.49 -11.23 -7.52
CA GLU A 94 -2.70 -11.99 -8.77
C GLU A 94 -1.39 -12.26 -9.52
N ARG A 95 -0.53 -11.23 -9.61
CA ARG A 95 0.75 -11.27 -10.33
C ARG A 95 1.93 -11.61 -9.40
N CYS A 96 1.66 -11.92 -8.14
CA CYS A 96 2.69 -12.29 -7.18
C CYS A 96 3.05 -13.77 -7.34
N HIS A 97 4.19 -14.02 -7.98
CA HIS A 97 4.76 -15.36 -8.11
C HIS A 97 5.65 -15.76 -6.93
N ALA A 98 6.10 -14.77 -6.15
CA ALA A 98 6.91 -15.01 -4.95
C ALA A 98 6.08 -15.66 -3.84
N ASP A 99 6.77 -16.25 -2.87
CA ASP A 99 6.12 -16.71 -1.64
C ASP A 99 5.46 -15.53 -0.95
N ARG A 100 4.13 -15.60 -0.76
CA ARG A 100 3.34 -14.52 -0.16
C ARG A 100 3.79 -14.18 1.25
N ARG A 101 4.38 -15.14 1.99
CA ARG A 101 5.02 -14.88 3.29
C ARG A 101 6.14 -13.88 3.13
N LYS A 102 7.06 -14.13 2.18
CA LYS A 102 8.19 -13.24 1.88
C LYS A 102 7.71 -11.86 1.45
N GLY A 103 6.71 -11.78 0.57
CA GLY A 103 6.09 -10.51 0.20
C GLY A 103 5.50 -9.75 1.39
N PHE A 104 4.80 -10.44 2.29
CA PHE A 104 4.26 -9.83 3.50
C PHE A 104 5.36 -9.30 4.44
N LEU A 105 6.45 -10.04 4.63
CA LEU A 105 7.61 -9.56 5.38
C LEU A 105 8.24 -8.32 4.72
N LEU A 106 8.43 -8.35 3.40
CA LEU A 106 8.95 -7.19 2.66
C LEU A 106 8.09 -5.95 2.86
N SER A 107 6.76 -6.08 2.85
CA SER A 107 5.87 -4.96 3.14
C SER A 107 6.13 -4.36 4.53
N TYR A 108 6.37 -5.21 5.54
CA TYR A 108 6.73 -4.74 6.87
C TYR A 108 8.10 -4.06 6.89
N LEU A 109 9.13 -4.68 6.31
CA LEU A 109 10.48 -4.12 6.28
C LEU A 109 10.49 -2.76 5.57
N TYR A 110 9.77 -2.65 4.45
CA TYR A 110 9.62 -1.43 3.69
C TYR A 110 8.94 -0.31 4.49
N ILE A 111 7.78 -0.58 5.10
CA ILE A 111 7.06 0.42 5.91
C ILE A 111 7.94 0.95 7.04
N ASN A 112 8.79 0.10 7.63
CA ASN A 112 9.60 0.42 8.79
C ASN A 112 11.02 0.94 8.47
N ASP A 113 11.38 1.21 7.20
CA ASP A 113 12.75 1.60 6.79
C ASP A 113 13.83 0.58 7.15
N MET A 114 13.46 -0.70 7.25
CA MET A 114 14.38 -1.69 7.80
C MET A 114 15.35 -2.21 6.75
N GLY A 115 16.48 -1.51 6.64
CA GLY A 115 17.62 -1.91 5.82
C GLY A 115 17.55 -1.42 4.38
N THR A 116 18.63 -1.71 3.64
CA THR A 116 18.72 -1.47 2.20
C THR A 116 17.94 -2.50 1.39
N VAL A 117 17.82 -2.31 0.07
CA VAL A 117 17.25 -3.32 -0.84
C VAL A 117 18.00 -4.65 -0.71
N GLU A 118 19.32 -4.58 -0.57
CA GLU A 118 20.22 -5.72 -0.41
C GLU A 118 20.00 -6.41 0.94
N ASP A 119 19.76 -5.66 2.01
CA ASP A 119 19.42 -6.23 3.31
C ASP A 119 18.06 -6.92 3.28
N MET A 120 17.05 -6.31 2.66
CA MET A 120 15.72 -6.91 2.50
C MET A 120 15.78 -8.18 1.65
N ALA A 121 16.56 -8.17 0.56
CA ALA A 121 16.80 -9.33 -0.30
C ALA A 121 17.42 -10.49 0.49
N ARG A 122 18.45 -10.19 1.30
CA ARG A 122 19.10 -11.18 2.18
C ARG A 122 18.15 -11.72 3.24
N SER A 123 17.41 -10.84 3.94
CA SER A 123 16.48 -11.23 5.01
C SER A 123 15.29 -12.05 4.51
N CYS A 124 14.83 -11.80 3.29
CA CYS A 124 13.70 -12.51 2.70
C CYS A 124 14.12 -13.67 1.80
N GLU A 125 15.41 -13.87 1.58
CA GLU A 125 15.98 -14.85 0.64
C GLU A 125 15.32 -14.76 -0.74
N ILE A 126 15.35 -13.57 -1.34
CA ILE A 126 14.85 -13.30 -2.70
C ILE A 126 15.81 -12.38 -3.45
N ASP A 127 15.64 -12.30 -4.76
CA ASP A 127 16.44 -11.39 -5.58
C ASP A 127 16.12 -9.92 -5.28
N ALA A 128 17.16 -9.08 -5.31
CA ALA A 128 17.03 -7.64 -5.15
C ALA A 128 16.06 -7.02 -6.17
N SER A 129 16.03 -7.54 -7.40
CA SER A 129 15.06 -7.12 -8.42
C SER A 129 13.61 -7.39 -8.01
N THR A 130 13.35 -8.50 -7.30
CA THR A 130 12.03 -8.83 -6.76
C THR A 130 11.66 -7.89 -5.61
N VAL A 131 12.62 -7.52 -4.75
CA VAL A 131 12.40 -6.48 -3.71
C VAL A 131 12.00 -5.16 -4.35
N VAL A 132 12.72 -4.70 -5.37
CA VAL A 132 12.42 -3.45 -6.08
C VAL A 132 11.03 -3.49 -6.71
N GLN A 133 10.70 -4.58 -7.40
CA GLN A 133 9.38 -4.74 -8.00
C GLN A 133 8.26 -4.76 -6.95
N TRP A 134 8.42 -5.55 -5.88
CA TRP A 134 7.42 -5.65 -4.81
C TRP A 134 7.19 -4.31 -4.12
N THR A 135 8.27 -3.63 -3.73
CA THR A 135 8.17 -2.31 -3.09
C THR A 135 7.54 -1.29 -4.01
N THR A 136 7.73 -1.38 -5.33
CA THR A 136 7.03 -0.53 -6.30
C THR A 136 5.52 -0.78 -6.28
N TRP A 137 5.06 -2.04 -6.41
CA TRP A 137 3.63 -2.36 -6.34
C TRP A 137 3.00 -1.95 -5.00
N PHE A 138 3.74 -2.15 -3.92
CA PHE A 138 3.27 -1.81 -2.59
C PHE A 138 3.15 -0.28 -2.42
N ARG A 139 4.08 0.49 -2.99
CA ARG A 139 4.01 1.95 -3.04
C ARG A 139 2.82 2.46 -3.81
N ASP A 140 2.51 1.85 -4.96
CA ASP A 140 1.35 2.23 -5.77
C ASP A 140 0.04 2.13 -4.94
N VAL A 141 -0.08 1.10 -4.09
CA VAL A 141 -1.20 0.95 -3.15
C VAL A 141 -1.21 2.04 -2.08
N LEU A 142 -0.06 2.39 -1.50
CA LEU A 142 0.03 3.46 -0.51
C LEU A 142 -0.36 4.80 -1.11
N VAL A 143 0.13 5.10 -2.31
CA VAL A 143 -0.25 6.28 -3.09
C VAL A 143 -1.75 6.33 -3.25
N GLU A 144 -2.34 5.31 -3.86
CA GLU A 144 -3.78 5.27 -4.14
C GLU A 144 -4.60 5.45 -2.86
N TYR A 145 -4.16 4.84 -1.76
CA TYR A 145 -4.79 5.00 -0.47
C TYR A 145 -4.76 6.47 -0.01
N TYR A 146 -3.58 7.10 0.04
CA TYR A 146 -3.44 8.46 0.56
C TYR A 146 -3.98 9.55 -0.36
N THR A 147 -4.03 9.32 -1.68
CA THR A 147 -4.51 10.31 -2.65
C THR A 147 -6.02 10.22 -2.90
N TYR A 148 -6.60 9.02 -2.99
CA TYR A 148 -8.00 8.84 -3.41
C TYR A 148 -8.93 8.33 -2.31
N ASN A 149 -8.43 7.41 -1.47
CA ASN A 149 -9.28 6.69 -0.52
C ASN A 149 -9.27 7.29 0.89
N ASN A 150 -8.22 8.02 1.24
CA ASN A 150 -8.05 8.64 2.55
C ASN A 150 -8.74 10.01 2.61
N LYS A 151 -10.07 10.01 2.47
CA LYS A 151 -10.96 11.18 2.59
C LYS A 151 -11.12 11.66 4.05
N LEU A 152 -10.08 11.51 4.86
CA LEU A 152 -10.13 11.82 6.27
C LEU A 152 -10.15 13.33 6.49
N ARG A 153 -11.12 13.81 7.28
CA ARG A 153 -11.07 15.15 7.86
C ARG A 153 -10.02 15.14 8.96
N MET A 154 -8.89 15.77 8.69
CA MET A 154 -7.82 15.99 9.66
C MET A 154 -8.18 17.20 10.53
N GLY A 155 -7.98 17.08 11.84
CA GLY A 155 -8.30 18.14 12.79
C GLY A 155 -9.70 18.06 13.43
N GLY A 156 -10.02 19.05 14.26
CA GLY A 156 -11.20 19.09 15.13
C GLY A 156 -10.88 19.73 16.49
N PRO A 157 -11.89 20.06 17.32
CA PRO A 157 -11.65 20.67 18.62
C PRO A 157 -10.67 19.83 19.46
N ASN A 158 -9.67 20.48 20.05
CA ASN A 158 -8.64 19.86 20.90
C ASN A 158 -7.73 18.82 20.19
N THR A 159 -7.53 18.94 18.88
CA THR A 159 -6.56 18.10 18.15
C THR A 159 -5.40 18.95 17.64
N VAL A 160 -4.20 18.38 17.65
CA VAL A 160 -2.99 18.99 17.09
C VAL A 160 -2.64 18.26 15.81
N VAL A 161 -2.51 18.98 14.70
CA VAL A 161 -1.99 18.44 13.44
C VAL A 161 -0.59 19.00 13.24
N GLN A 162 0.40 18.12 13.13
CA GLN A 162 1.76 18.48 12.78
C GLN A 162 1.85 18.49 11.25
N VAL A 163 2.19 19.64 10.67
CA VAL A 163 2.37 19.82 9.23
C VAL A 163 3.86 19.90 8.93
N ASP A 164 4.29 19.23 7.88
CA ASP A 164 5.66 19.25 7.37
C ASP A 164 5.66 19.55 5.87
N GLU A 165 6.69 20.25 5.42
CA GLU A 165 6.85 20.69 4.04
C GLU A 165 8.15 20.10 3.49
N THR A 166 8.06 19.26 2.48
CA THR A 166 9.24 18.72 1.81
C THR A 166 9.28 19.17 0.37
N ASN A 167 10.28 19.95 -0.01
CA ASN A 167 10.58 20.16 -1.43
C ASN A 167 11.31 18.94 -2.00
N ILE A 168 10.71 18.28 -2.98
CA ILE A 168 11.42 17.27 -3.77
C ILE A 168 12.00 17.98 -4.97
N VAL A 169 13.32 17.86 -5.10
CA VAL A 169 14.03 18.37 -6.26
C VAL A 169 14.79 17.24 -6.92
N ARG A 170 14.69 17.18 -8.24
CA ARG A 170 15.58 16.38 -9.06
C ARG A 170 16.20 17.29 -10.12
N ARG A 171 17.52 17.25 -10.23
CA ARG A 171 18.22 17.81 -11.40
C ARG A 171 17.90 16.94 -12.60
N LYS A 172 17.46 17.54 -13.72
CA LYS A 172 17.36 16.82 -14.99
C LYS A 172 18.74 16.22 -15.32
N TYR A 173 18.79 14.91 -15.50
CA TYR A 173 20.03 14.13 -15.71
C TYR A 173 21.16 14.36 -14.69
N ASN A 174 20.85 14.79 -13.47
CA ASN A 174 21.84 15.18 -12.46
C ASN A 174 22.78 16.35 -12.85
N ARG A 175 22.48 17.08 -13.94
CA ARG A 175 23.38 18.10 -14.52
C ARG A 175 22.78 19.51 -14.58
N GLU A 176 21.46 19.64 -14.62
CA GLU A 176 20.81 20.95 -14.79
C GLU A 176 20.58 21.73 -13.49
N ARG A 177 20.11 22.98 -13.63
CA ARG A 177 19.70 23.86 -12.53
C ARG A 177 18.61 23.19 -11.68
N ILE A 178 18.75 23.31 -10.36
CA ILE A 178 17.70 22.88 -9.41
C ILE A 178 16.54 23.86 -9.51
N VAL A 179 15.38 23.36 -9.95
CA VAL A 179 14.12 24.10 -9.99
C VAL A 179 13.26 23.60 -8.84
N ARG A 180 13.01 24.43 -7.83
CA ARG A 180 12.21 24.10 -6.65
C ARG A 180 10.73 24.31 -6.94
N LYS A 181 10.13 23.37 -7.65
CA LYS A 181 8.73 23.45 -8.09
C LYS A 181 7.85 22.33 -7.55
N ASP A 182 8.37 21.37 -6.79
CA ASP A 182 7.54 20.28 -6.31
C ASP A 182 7.62 20.17 -4.78
N TRP A 183 6.69 20.82 -4.09
CA TRP A 183 6.55 20.73 -2.64
C TRP A 183 5.53 19.65 -2.29
N ILE A 184 5.91 18.78 -1.36
CA ILE A 184 4.96 17.97 -0.62
C ILE A 184 4.59 18.73 0.64
N ILE A 185 3.30 18.91 0.86
CA ILE A 185 2.76 19.29 2.16
C ILE A 185 2.15 18.03 2.77
N GLY A 186 2.78 17.55 3.84
CA GLY A 186 2.31 16.41 4.60
C GLY A 186 1.82 16.83 5.97
N GLY A 187 0.93 16.05 6.57
CA GLY A 187 0.60 16.26 7.97
C GLY A 187 0.12 15.01 8.66
N ILE A 188 0.34 14.94 9.97
CA ILE A 188 -0.09 13.86 10.86
C ILE A 188 -0.84 14.45 12.06
N GLN A 189 -1.96 13.85 12.42
CA GLN A 189 -2.71 14.27 13.59
C GLN A 189 -2.13 13.56 14.81
N ASP A 190 -1.68 14.35 15.78
CA ASP A 190 -1.01 13.88 16.99
C ASP A 190 -1.89 12.91 17.78
N GLY A 191 -1.25 11.89 18.36
CA GLY A 191 -1.94 10.78 19.03
C GLY A 191 -2.75 9.86 18.11
N THR A 192 -2.76 10.09 16.80
CA THR A 192 -3.44 9.24 15.82
C THR A 192 -2.47 8.66 14.77
N ARG A 193 -2.99 7.81 13.88
CA ARG A 193 -2.27 7.35 12.67
C ARG A 193 -2.83 8.01 11.39
N MET A 194 -3.63 9.07 11.54
CA MET A 194 -4.21 9.78 10.40
C MET A 194 -3.15 10.71 9.83
N ALA A 195 -2.93 10.64 8.53
CA ALA A 195 -1.97 11.48 7.82
C ALA A 195 -2.48 11.88 6.43
N PHE A 196 -2.03 13.01 5.91
CA PHE A 196 -2.24 13.46 4.53
C PHE A 196 -0.92 13.81 3.86
N CYS A 197 -0.93 13.86 2.53
CA CYS A 197 0.21 14.22 1.70
C CYS A 197 -0.33 14.81 0.38
N GLU A 198 -0.16 16.11 0.14
CA GLU A 198 -0.49 16.77 -1.12
C GLU A 198 0.77 17.32 -1.80
N VAL A 199 0.82 17.28 -3.12
CA VAL A 199 1.90 17.87 -3.93
C VAL A 199 1.41 19.23 -4.46
N THR A 200 2.24 20.25 -4.38
CA THR A 200 1.96 21.62 -4.83
C THR A 200 3.22 22.29 -5.37
N ASP A 201 3.05 23.18 -6.34
CA ASP A 201 4.15 23.97 -6.88
C ASP A 201 4.48 25.19 -6.01
N GLU A 202 3.50 25.63 -5.22
CA GLU A 202 3.58 26.84 -4.42
C GLU A 202 3.71 26.51 -2.93
N ARG A 203 4.71 27.15 -2.30
CA ARG A 203 5.02 27.04 -0.87
C ARG A 203 4.79 28.38 -0.20
N ASP A 204 3.54 28.83 -0.22
CA ASP A 204 3.11 29.98 0.56
C ASP A 204 2.08 29.57 1.62
N MET A 205 1.91 30.45 2.61
CA MET A 205 0.97 30.20 3.71
C MET A 205 -0.47 30.06 3.20
N ALA A 206 -0.84 30.74 2.11
CA ALA A 206 -2.17 30.61 1.54
C ALA A 206 -2.42 29.22 0.96
N THR A 207 -1.45 28.63 0.28
CA THR A 207 -1.51 27.27 -0.28
C THR A 207 -1.50 26.22 0.82
N ILE A 208 -0.67 26.41 1.85
CA ILE A 208 -0.65 25.54 3.04
C ILE A 208 -1.98 25.63 3.78
N ASP A 209 -2.48 26.84 4.01
CA ASP A 209 -3.78 27.07 4.63
C ASP A 209 -4.89 26.47 3.77
N ILE A 210 -4.86 26.62 2.45
CA ILE A 210 -5.81 25.96 1.53
C ILE A 210 -5.69 24.45 1.62
N ILE A 211 -4.50 23.84 1.72
CA ILE A 211 -4.35 22.39 1.85
C ILE A 211 -4.89 21.91 3.22
N VAL A 212 -4.59 22.65 4.28
CA VAL A 212 -5.06 22.37 5.64
C VAL A 212 -6.57 22.61 5.77
N GLN A 213 -7.13 23.61 5.07
CA GLN A 213 -8.53 24.04 5.10
C GLN A 213 -9.40 23.44 3.96
N LYS A 214 -8.81 22.86 2.91
CA LYS A 214 -9.47 22.24 1.73
C LYS A 214 -10.46 21.16 2.12
N HIS A 215 -10.37 20.67 3.35
CA HIS A 215 -11.21 19.65 3.90
C HIS A 215 -12.57 20.19 4.40
N SER A 216 -13.22 21.06 3.61
CA SER A 216 -14.59 21.57 3.85
C SER A 216 -15.68 20.84 3.02
N SER A 217 -15.41 20.33 1.80
CA SER A 217 -16.30 19.37 1.10
C SER A 217 -15.62 18.53 -0.01
N LEU A 218 -16.22 17.38 -0.35
CA LEU A 218 -15.59 16.25 -1.05
C LEU A 218 -15.48 16.35 -2.58
N ASP A 219 -16.44 16.99 -3.24
CA ASP A 219 -16.56 16.91 -4.71
C ASP A 219 -15.61 17.87 -5.45
N SER A 220 -15.32 19.02 -4.84
CA SER A 220 -14.38 20.02 -5.38
C SER A 220 -12.92 19.53 -5.35
N LEU A 221 -12.58 18.75 -4.32
CA LEU A 221 -11.25 18.17 -4.12
C LEU A 221 -10.93 17.08 -5.15
N ILE A 222 -11.89 16.20 -5.43
CA ILE A 222 -11.73 15.12 -6.41
C ILE A 222 -11.46 15.68 -7.82
N ALA A 223 -12.19 16.73 -8.22
CA ALA A 223 -12.04 17.32 -9.55
C ALA A 223 -10.65 17.98 -9.76
N SER A 224 -10.11 18.62 -8.73
CA SER A 224 -8.81 19.30 -8.82
C SER A 224 -7.64 18.32 -8.77
N LEU A 225 -7.72 17.28 -7.93
CA LEU A 225 -6.66 16.29 -7.79
C LEU A 225 -6.56 15.37 -9.02
N VAL A 226 -7.68 14.97 -9.63
CA VAL A 226 -7.67 14.17 -10.86
C VAL A 226 -6.97 14.92 -11.99
N LYS A 227 -7.25 16.22 -12.13
CA LYS A 227 -6.62 17.07 -13.15
C LYS A 227 -5.11 17.20 -12.95
N ALA A 228 -4.66 17.50 -11.73
CA ALA A 228 -3.23 17.62 -11.44
C ALA A 228 -2.49 16.28 -11.55
N TRP A 229 -3.18 15.17 -11.25
CA TRP A 229 -2.63 13.83 -11.34
C TRP A 229 -2.41 13.36 -12.78
N ASP A 230 -3.37 13.62 -13.67
CA ASP A 230 -3.25 13.28 -15.09
C ASP A 230 -2.08 14.00 -15.78
N GLU A 231 -1.55 15.06 -15.17
CA GLU A 231 -0.47 15.90 -15.68
C GLU A 231 0.92 15.53 -15.11
N LEU A 232 1.02 14.63 -14.11
CA LEU A 232 2.28 14.31 -13.41
C LEU A 232 3.04 13.09 -13.96
N ASP A 233 4.38 13.16 -13.95
CA ASP A 233 5.27 12.09 -14.40
C ASP A 233 5.35 10.91 -13.40
N ASN A 234 5.28 9.68 -13.92
CA ASN A 234 5.24 8.47 -13.09
C ASN A 234 6.56 8.15 -12.35
N ASP A 235 7.72 8.54 -12.89
CA ASP A 235 9.01 8.32 -12.22
C ASP A 235 9.17 9.28 -11.03
N TYR A 236 8.55 10.45 -11.15
CA TYR A 236 8.51 11.46 -10.10
C TYR A 236 7.66 11.04 -8.89
N LEU A 237 6.47 10.47 -9.13
CA LEU A 237 5.59 9.98 -8.07
C LEU A 237 6.25 8.89 -7.22
N ARG A 238 6.97 7.95 -7.83
CA ARG A 238 7.57 6.81 -7.12
C ARG A 238 8.63 7.21 -6.09
N ARG A 239 9.47 8.18 -6.43
CA ARG A 239 10.54 8.70 -5.55
C ARG A 239 9.98 9.47 -4.36
N THR A 240 8.85 10.14 -4.58
CA THR A 240 8.14 10.92 -3.57
C THR A 240 7.68 10.05 -2.41
N VAL A 241 7.13 8.89 -2.76
CA VAL A 241 6.62 7.90 -1.82
C VAL A 241 7.76 7.22 -1.05
N ASP A 242 8.89 6.93 -1.73
CA ASP A 242 10.06 6.31 -1.10
C ASP A 242 10.63 7.15 0.05
N ALA A 243 10.66 8.47 -0.13
CA ALA A 243 11.35 9.35 0.80
C ALA A 243 10.46 9.81 1.97
N PHE A 244 9.13 9.68 1.84
CA PHE A 244 8.16 10.16 2.83
C PHE A 244 8.27 9.46 4.20
N PRO A 245 8.35 8.11 4.31
CA PRO A 245 8.41 7.42 5.60
C PRO A 245 9.60 7.83 6.47
N LYS A 246 10.78 8.02 5.86
CA LYS A 246 12.01 8.40 6.56
C LYS A 246 11.92 9.81 7.17
N ARG A 247 11.37 10.76 6.42
CA ARG A 247 11.19 12.15 6.86
C ARG A 247 10.16 12.26 7.96
N LEU A 248 9.01 11.60 7.79
CA LEU A 248 7.95 11.58 8.80
C LEU A 248 8.44 11.06 10.15
N ARG A 249 9.25 10.00 10.17
CA ARG A 249 9.90 9.49 11.39
C ARG A 249 10.82 10.52 12.05
N SER A 250 11.53 11.33 11.26
CA SER A 250 12.39 12.39 11.78
C SER A 250 11.59 13.50 12.46
N CYS A 251 10.49 13.96 11.84
CA CYS A 251 9.61 14.97 12.43
C CYS A 251 8.96 14.49 13.74
N ILE A 252 8.51 13.23 13.77
CA ILE A 252 7.94 12.61 14.98
C ILE A 252 8.96 12.56 16.11
N ARG A 253 10.22 12.18 15.83
CA ARG A 253 11.30 12.16 16.85
C ARG A 253 11.59 13.53 17.42
N GLN A 254 11.43 14.58 16.62
CA GLN A 254 11.69 15.97 17.03
C GLN A 254 10.49 16.61 17.74
N LYS A 255 9.37 15.90 17.91
CA LYS A 255 8.10 16.44 18.47
C LYS A 255 7.60 17.68 17.72
N GLY A 256 7.80 17.70 16.40
CA GLY A 256 7.52 18.85 15.55
C GLY A 256 8.70 19.84 15.54
N GLY A 257 9.19 20.12 14.34
CA GLY A 257 10.28 21.07 14.08
C GLY A 257 10.49 21.23 12.57
N ARG A 258 10.88 22.43 12.15
CA ARG A 258 11.16 22.76 10.74
C ARG A 258 12.45 22.05 10.32
N ILE A 259 12.34 21.01 9.47
CA ILE A 259 13.52 20.32 8.94
C ILE A 259 13.97 21.04 7.67
N GLU A 260 14.92 21.96 7.80
CA GLU A 260 15.76 22.36 6.67
C GLU A 260 16.90 21.35 6.56
N GLN A 261 16.94 20.58 5.47
CA GLN A 261 18.17 19.93 5.03
C GLN A 261 18.42 20.28 3.57
N PHE A 262 19.64 20.79 3.34
CA PHE A 262 20.17 21.40 2.12
C PHE A 262 20.21 20.46 0.91
#